data_AF-A0A350D9M9-F1
#
_entry.id   AF-A0A350D9M9-F1
#
_cell.length_a   1.000
_cell.length_b   1.000
_cell.length_c   1.000
_cell.angle_alpha   90.00
_cell.angle_beta   90.00
_cell.angle_gamma   90.00
#
_symmetry.space_group_name_H-M   'P 1'
#
loop_
_entity.id
_entity.type
_entity.pdbx_description
1 polymer ?
#
loop_
_entity_poly.entity_id
_entity_poly.type
_entity_poly.pdbx_seq_one_letter_code
_entity_poly.pdbx_strand_id
1 'polypeptide(L)'
;MADYFGSILEEPFGFHSSQEGIGFLHNTILRVSREHQIEDIFLAMEATGHYYRKPAFSLSELGYKNLFILSPLSNSQCRKAGLIWSKTMILTQDLLARLYLFGYGNIYRRELPVWTRPL
;
A
#
# COMPACT_ATOMS: atom_id res chain seq x y z
N MET A 1 7.16 7.19 5.43
CA MET A 1 7.80 6.20 4.53
C MET A 1 9.02 5.65 5.23
N ALA A 2 9.41 4.41 4.95
CA ALA A 2 10.56 3.81 5.60
C ALA A 2 11.30 2.87 4.65
N ASP A 3 12.56 2.60 4.97
CA ASP A 3 13.33 1.55 4.31
C ASP A 3 12.92 0.15 4.83
N TYR A 4 13.59 -0.88 4.30
CA TYR A 4 13.39 -2.27 4.69
C TYR A 4 13.72 -2.58 6.16
N PHE A 5 14.72 -1.91 6.72
CA PHE A 5 15.18 -2.10 8.11
C PHE A 5 14.35 -1.32 9.13
N GLY A 6 13.50 -0.43 8.63
CA GLY A 6 12.58 0.35 9.41
C GLY A 6 13.06 1.74 9.78
N SER A 7 14.12 2.22 9.14
CA SER A 7 14.52 3.63 9.24
C SER A 7 13.46 4.50 8.59
N ILE A 8 13.00 5.53 9.30
CA ILE A 8 12.04 6.50 8.76
C ILE A 8 12.76 7.40 7.76
N LEU A 9 12.29 7.39 6.51
CA LEU A 9 12.79 8.25 5.43
C LEU A 9 11.92 9.49 5.21
N GLU A 10 10.66 9.42 5.64
CA GLU A 10 9.70 10.52 5.59
C GLU A 10 8.69 10.32 6.72
N GLU A 11 8.39 11.37 7.47
CA GLU A 11 7.41 11.32 8.55
C GLU A 11 5.99 10.99 8.05
N PRO A 12 5.09 10.47 8.90
CA PRO A 12 3.70 10.26 8.52
C PRO A 12 3.00 11.55 8.09
N PHE A 13 2.23 11.47 7.00
CA PHE A 13 1.45 12.60 6.49
C PHE A 13 0.07 12.15 5.96
N GLY A 14 -0.85 13.11 5.83
CA GLY A 14 -2.15 12.91 5.20
C GLY A 14 -2.15 13.40 3.75
N PHE A 15 -3.00 12.79 2.92
CA PHE A 15 -3.31 13.25 1.57
C PHE A 15 -4.77 12.90 1.23
N HIS A 16 -5.32 13.53 0.19
CA HIS A 16 -6.71 13.31 -0.23
C HIS A 16 -6.76 12.39 -1.45
N SER A 17 -7.90 11.70 -1.67
CA SER A 17 -8.10 10.84 -2.85
C SER A 17 -8.47 11.61 -4.14
N SER A 18 -8.25 12.93 -4.16
CA SER A 18 -8.32 13.75 -5.37
C SER A 18 -7.09 13.53 -6.25
N GLN A 19 -7.14 13.95 -7.52
CA GLN A 19 -5.96 13.88 -8.39
C GLN A 19 -4.78 14.68 -7.82
N GLU A 20 -5.06 15.84 -7.22
CA GLU A 20 -4.04 16.67 -6.56
C GLU A 20 -3.39 15.95 -5.37
N GLY A 21 -4.20 15.27 -4.54
CA GLY A 21 -3.67 14.51 -3.41
C GLY A 21 -2.86 13.27 -3.83
N ILE A 22 -3.24 12.62 -4.93
CA ILE A 22 -2.43 11.55 -5.53
C ILE A 22 -1.13 12.12 -6.13
N GLY A 23 -1.19 13.27 -6.80
CA GLY A 23 -0.02 13.96 -7.30
C GLY A 23 0.95 14.33 -6.19
N PHE A 24 0.44 14.84 -5.06
CA PHE A 24 1.21 15.10 -3.86
C PHE A 24 1.91 13.82 -3.35
N LEU A 25 1.16 12.72 -3.18
CA LEU A 25 1.75 11.45 -2.75
C LEU A 25 2.85 10.96 -3.71
N HIS A 26 2.59 10.97 -5.01
CA HIS A 26 3.54 10.54 -6.04
C HIS A 26 4.82 11.36 -6.02
N ASN A 27 4.70 12.70 -5.95
CA ASN A 27 5.85 13.60 -5.89
C ASN A 27 6.68 13.39 -4.62
N THR A 28 6.02 13.16 -3.49
CA THR A 28 6.71 12.82 -2.23
C THR A 28 7.48 11.51 -2.37
N ILE A 29 6.86 10.47 -2.94
CA ILE A 29 7.53 9.18 -3.19
C ILE A 29 8.75 9.37 -4.10
N LEU A 30 8.62 10.12 -5.21
CA LEU A 30 9.73 10.36 -6.14
C LEU A 30 10.85 11.21 -5.53
N ARG A 31 10.53 12.15 -4.64
CA ARG A 31 11.53 12.94 -3.93
C ARG A 31 12.34 12.03 -3.01
N VAL A 32 11.67 11.32 -2.11
CA VAL A 32 12.31 10.42 -1.13
C VAL A 32 13.10 9.30 -1.83
N SER A 33 12.56 8.74 -2.91
CA SER A 33 13.25 7.70 -3.71
C SER A 33 14.54 8.23 -4.33
N ARG A 34 14.56 9.47 -4.83
CA ARG A 34 15.78 10.09 -5.37
C ARG A 34 16.79 10.44 -4.28
N GLU A 35 16.33 11.00 -3.16
CA GLU A 35 17.19 11.39 -2.03
C GLU A 35 17.91 10.19 -1.41
N HIS A 36 17.26 9.03 -1.39
CA HIS A 36 17.79 7.81 -0.76
C HIS A 36 18.17 6.69 -1.75
N GLN A 37 18.20 6.97 -3.05
CA GLN A 37 18.56 6.00 -4.10
C GLN A 37 17.73 4.69 -4.03
N ILE A 38 16.43 4.82 -3.80
CA ILE A 38 15.52 3.67 -3.65
C ILE A 38 15.21 3.08 -5.02
N GLU A 39 15.51 1.79 -5.20
CA GLU A 39 15.26 1.03 -6.43
C GLU A 39 13.85 0.41 -6.47
N ASP A 40 13.39 -0.11 -5.33
CA ASP A 40 12.12 -0.81 -5.20
C ASP A 40 11.17 -0.12 -4.22
N ILE A 41 9.94 0.13 -4.67
CA ILE A 41 8.92 0.82 -3.90
C ILE A 41 7.73 -0.12 -3.69
N PHE A 42 7.41 -0.37 -2.43
CA PHE A 42 6.24 -1.15 -2.01
C PHE A 42 5.20 -0.21 -1.42
N LEU A 43 3.97 -0.30 -1.91
CA LEU A 43 2.85 0.51 -1.44
C LEU A 43 1.77 -0.41 -0.87
N ALA A 44 1.31 -0.15 0.35
CA ALA A 44 0.14 -0.82 0.92
C ALA A 44 -0.94 0.17 1.31
N MET A 45 -2.19 -0.23 1.06
CA MET A 45 -3.38 0.48 1.49
C MET A 45 -4.33 -0.49 2.18
N GLU A 46 -4.86 -0.08 3.33
CA GLU A 46 -5.94 -0.82 3.97
C GLU A 46 -7.28 -0.53 3.27
N ALA A 47 -7.99 -1.59 2.91
CA ALA A 47 -9.32 -1.52 2.31
C ALA A 47 -10.39 -1.29 3.39
N THR A 48 -10.54 -0.05 3.83
CA THR A 48 -11.73 0.36 4.59
C THR A 48 -12.85 0.73 3.58
N GLY A 49 -13.81 -0.17 3.38
CA GLY A 49 -14.86 0.02 2.37
C GLY A 49 -14.30 0.12 0.94
N HIS A 50 -14.79 1.08 0.14
CA HIS A 50 -14.37 1.28 -1.25
C HIS A 50 -13.40 2.46 -1.46
N TYR A 51 -12.95 3.13 -0.40
CA TYR A 51 -12.12 4.34 -0.50
C TYR A 51 -10.75 4.09 -1.14
N TYR A 52 -10.23 2.86 -1.06
CA TYR A 52 -8.94 2.48 -1.65
C TYR A 52 -8.98 2.39 -3.18
N ARG A 53 -10.16 2.18 -3.81
CA ARG A 53 -10.24 1.84 -5.24
C ARG A 53 -9.67 2.93 -6.14
N LYS A 54 -10.06 4.18 -5.89
CA LYS A 54 -9.60 5.35 -6.65
C LYS A 54 -8.09 5.60 -6.51
N PRO A 55 -7.51 5.73 -5.30
CA PRO A 55 -6.07 5.88 -5.15
C PRO A 55 -5.29 4.68 -5.71
N ALA A 56 -5.78 3.45 -5.52
CA ALA A 56 -5.13 2.26 -6.05
C ALA A 56 -5.09 2.24 -7.58
N PHE A 57 -6.20 2.58 -8.23
CA PHE A 57 -6.25 2.70 -9.67
C PHE A 57 -5.28 3.78 -10.18
N SER A 58 -5.32 4.99 -9.60
CA SER A 58 -4.43 6.07 -10.03
C SER A 58 -2.95 5.75 -9.83
N LEU A 59 -2.57 5.12 -8.71
CA LEU A 59 -1.19 4.68 -8.48
C LEU A 59 -0.77 3.56 -9.46
N SER A 60 -1.68 2.64 -9.80
CA SER A 60 -1.40 1.65 -10.84
C SER A 60 -1.16 2.28 -12.22
N GLU A 61 -1.93 3.31 -12.60
CA GLU A 61 -1.73 4.04 -13.86
C GLU A 61 -0.42 4.85 -13.87
N LEU A 62 0.08 5.26 -12.70
CA LEU A 62 1.40 5.87 -12.53
C LEU A 62 2.55 4.86 -12.57
N GLY A 63 2.27 3.56 -12.75
CA GLY A 63 3.28 2.52 -12.96
C GLY A 63 3.77 1.81 -11.69
N TYR A 64 3.15 2.03 -10.52
CA TYR A 64 3.48 1.29 -9.31
C TYR A 64 3.00 -0.17 -9.38
N LYS A 65 3.94 -1.12 -9.52
CA LYS A 65 3.65 -2.55 -9.69
C LYS A 65 3.46 -3.29 -8.36
N ASN A 66 4.16 -2.86 -7.31
CA ASN A 66 4.14 -3.50 -5.98
C ASN A 66 3.12 -2.82 -5.07
N LEU A 67 1.85 -2.82 -5.50
CA LEU A 67 0.72 -2.22 -4.79
C LEU A 67 -0.10 -3.30 -4.10
N PHE A 68 -0.29 -3.21 -2.79
CA PHE A 68 -0.97 -4.21 -1.97
C PHE A 68 -2.23 -3.64 -1.33
N ILE A 69 -3.32 -4.41 -1.40
CA ILE A 69 -4.57 -4.07 -0.72
C ILE A 69 -4.74 -4.99 0.48
N LEU A 70 -4.88 -4.40 1.65
CA LEU A 70 -4.99 -5.10 2.93
C LEU A 70 -6.44 -5.15 3.36
N SER A 71 -7.01 -6.35 3.43
CA SER A 71 -8.37 -6.51 3.93
C SER A 71 -8.38 -6.34 5.46
N PRO A 72 -9.35 -5.61 6.03
CA PRO A 72 -9.56 -5.56 7.47
C PRO A 72 -9.78 -6.94 8.10
N LEU A 73 -10.28 -7.91 7.32
CA LEU A 73 -10.41 -9.30 7.73
C LEU A 73 -9.04 -9.97 7.88
N SER A 74 -8.14 -9.76 6.91
CA SER A 74 -6.73 -10.21 6.99
C SER A 74 -6.03 -9.58 8.20
N ASN A 75 -6.25 -8.28 8.46
CA ASN A 75 -5.72 -7.62 9.65
C ASN A 75 -6.30 -8.23 10.94
N SER A 76 -7.57 -8.61 10.97
CA SER A 76 -8.17 -9.33 12.10
C SER A 76 -7.52 -10.70 12.34
N GLN A 77 -7.26 -11.47 11.28
CA GLN A 77 -6.59 -12.76 11.37
C GLN A 77 -5.12 -12.62 11.81
N CYS A 78 -4.39 -11.65 11.26
CA CYS A 78 -3.02 -11.37 11.68
C CYS A 78 -2.95 -10.97 13.17
N ARG A 79 -3.94 -10.22 13.68
CA ARG A 79 -4.06 -9.92 15.12
C ARG A 79 -4.32 -11.18 15.96
N LYS A 80 -5.25 -12.03 15.53
CA LYS A 80 -5.53 -13.30 16.21
C LYS A 80 -4.32 -14.24 16.25
N ALA A 81 -3.49 -14.20 15.22
CA ALA A 81 -2.27 -14.98 15.13
C ALA A 81 -1.07 -14.33 15.87
N GLY A 82 -1.25 -13.19 16.54
CA GLY A 82 -0.17 -12.47 17.23
C GLY A 82 0.85 -11.82 16.29
N LEU A 83 0.53 -11.68 15.00
CA LEU A 83 1.41 -11.10 13.98
C LEU A 83 1.34 -9.56 13.97
N ILE A 84 0.26 -8.97 14.51
CA ILE A 84 0.11 -7.53 14.74
C ILE A 84 -0.70 -7.26 16.00
N TRP A 85 -0.46 -6.12 16.66
CA TRP A 85 -0.94 -5.85 18.02
C TRP A 85 -2.04 -4.78 18.12
N SER A 86 -2.33 -4.01 17.06
CA SER A 86 -3.36 -2.95 17.09
C SER A 86 -4.30 -2.97 15.89
N LYS A 87 -5.54 -2.50 16.12
CA LYS A 87 -6.58 -2.24 15.09
C LYS A 87 -6.25 -1.03 14.23
N THR A 88 -5.60 -0.03 14.84
CA THR A 88 -5.22 1.24 14.24
C THR A 88 -3.78 1.45 14.66
N MET A 89 -2.84 0.86 13.93
CA MET A 89 -1.43 1.16 14.11
C MET A 89 -1.02 1.97 12.90
N ILE A 90 -0.30 3.08 13.15
CA ILE A 90 0.69 3.59 12.21
C ILE A 90 1.41 2.36 11.66
N LEU A 91 1.25 2.13 10.35
CA LEU A 91 1.76 0.97 9.61
C LEU A 91 3.20 0.65 10.03
N THR A 92 3.39 -0.30 10.94
CA THR A 92 4.72 -0.81 11.26
C THR A 92 5.22 -1.63 10.08
N GLN A 93 6.48 -1.44 9.71
CA GLN A 93 7.17 -2.10 8.60
C GLN A 93 7.01 -3.63 8.61
N ASP A 94 6.87 -4.20 9.80
CA ASP A 94 6.65 -5.63 10.05
C ASP A 94 5.36 -6.16 9.39
N LEU A 95 4.31 -5.32 9.26
CA LEU A 95 3.06 -5.73 8.61
C LEU A 95 3.27 -5.94 7.11
N LEU A 96 3.87 -4.98 6.40
CA LEU A 96 4.15 -5.07 4.96
C LEU A 96 5.04 -6.28 4.61
N ALA A 97 6.12 -6.49 5.37
CA ALA A 97 7.03 -7.62 5.21
C ALA A 97 6.32 -8.96 5.48
N ARG A 98 5.52 -9.05 6.54
CA ARG A 98 4.73 -10.26 6.88
C ARG A 98 3.62 -10.53 5.88
N LEU A 99 2.96 -9.50 5.35
CA LEU A 99 1.91 -9.66 4.35
C LEU A 99 2.46 -10.20 3.02
N TYR A 100 3.68 -9.79 2.66
CA TYR A 100 4.39 -10.31 1.49
C TYR A 100 4.90 -11.75 1.72
N LEU A 101 5.55 -12.01 2.85
CA LEU A 101 6.15 -13.32 3.18
C LEU A 101 5.11 -14.40 3.49
N PHE A 102 3.97 -14.04 4.10
CA PHE A 102 2.95 -15.00 4.52
C PHE A 102 1.69 -15.01 3.63
N GLY A 103 1.66 -14.23 2.54
CA GLY A 103 0.57 -14.25 1.55
C GLY A 103 -0.76 -13.67 2.03
N TYR A 104 -0.76 -12.86 3.08
CA TYR A 104 -1.99 -12.28 3.67
C TYR A 104 -2.45 -10.98 2.97
N GLY A 105 -1.61 -10.38 2.12
CA GLY A 105 -1.94 -9.24 1.26
C GLY A 105 -2.23 -9.67 -0.17
N ASN A 106 -3.26 -9.09 -0.80
CA ASN A 106 -3.49 -9.29 -2.23
C ASN A 106 -2.77 -8.19 -2.99
N ILE A 107 -1.93 -8.57 -3.96
CA ILE A 107 -1.43 -7.62 -4.96
C ILE A 107 -2.65 -7.04 -5.66
N TYR A 108 -2.72 -5.71 -5.73
CA TYR A 108 -3.74 -5.02 -6.49
C TYR A 108 -3.61 -5.44 -7.95
N ARG A 109 -4.56 -6.28 -8.39
CA ARG A 109 -4.77 -6.56 -9.80
C ARG A 109 -5.89 -5.68 -10.27
N ARG A 110 -5.66 -4.93 -11.35
CA ARG A 110 -6.70 -4.19 -12.03
C ARG A 110 -7.86 -5.14 -12.30
N GLU A 111 -9.02 -4.84 -11.71
CA GLU A 111 -10.26 -5.53 -12.05
C GLU A 111 -10.62 -5.12 -13.47
N LEU A 112 -10.18 -5.93 -14.45
CA LEU A 112 -10.69 -5.84 -15.80
C LEU A 112 -12.19 -6.17 -15.75
N PRO A 113 -13.04 -5.38 -16.44
CA PRO A 113 -14.46 -5.66 -16.48
C PRO A 113 -14.72 -7.09 -16.93
N VAL A 114 -15.74 -7.74 -16.37
CA VAL A 114 -16.00 -9.18 -16.60
C VAL A 114 -16.09 -9.53 -18.09
N TRP A 115 -16.60 -8.61 -18.92
CA TRP A 115 -16.73 -8.76 -20.37
C TRP A 115 -15.42 -8.65 -21.17
N THR A 116 -14.29 -8.39 -20.52
CA THR A 116 -12.97 -8.29 -21.17
C THR A 116 -12.09 -9.52 -20.94
N ARG A 117 -12.58 -10.55 -20.24
CA ARG A 117 -11.86 -11.81 -20.03
C ARG A 117 -12.17 -12.77 -21.19
N PRO A 118 -11.16 -13.37 -21.85
CA PRO A 118 -11.42 -14.43 -22.82
C PRO A 118 -12.08 -15.63 -22.11
N LEU A 119 -13.09 -16.21 -22.76
CA LEU A 119 -13.78 -17.44 -22.33
C LEU A 119 -12.81 -18.62 -22.26
#